data_AF-A0A1V8UF77-F1
#
_entry.id   AF-A0A1V8UF77-F1
#
_cell.length_a   1.000
_cell.length_b   1.000
_cell.length_c   1.000
_cell.angle_alpha   90.00
_cell.angle_beta   90.00
_cell.angle_gamma   90.00
#
_symmetry.space_group_name_H-M   'P 1'
#
loop_
_entity.id
_entity.type
_entity.pdbx_description
1 polymer ?
#
loop_
_entity_poly.entity_id
_entity_poly.type
_entity_poly.pdbx_seq_one_letter_code
_entity_poly.pdbx_strand_id
1 'polypeptide(L)'
;MTAAVKDTMNSMLSAMHLGRDKKEETYHAPSENDYNNLREKFEKAKQGHVFNFYDDLQPEEKGFLYQQLEPVDPDHINEITEKALHPPKPKDDEEGPKLEQLPESAQCSVIDSKQEDLDKWYEGGLKLVADNQVAVVLMAGGQGTRLGSSAPKGCFDIGLQSKKSLFQLQAERIRKLEQLARKAHSKEEVTVPWYIMTSGPTRKPTQDYFEEHKYFGLNRNNVVFFEQGVLPCVSMEGKIL
;
A
#
# COMPACT_ATOMS: atom_id res chain seq x y z
N MET A 1 -13.69 30.36 -8.72
CA MET A 1 -12.92 29.21 -9.27
C MET A 1 -11.90 28.65 -8.27
N THR A 2 -11.19 29.49 -7.52
CA THR A 2 -10.18 29.07 -6.53
C THR A 2 -10.72 28.27 -5.33
N ALA A 3 -11.96 28.50 -4.89
CA ALA A 3 -12.56 27.74 -3.79
C ALA A 3 -12.91 26.29 -4.20
N ALA A 4 -13.56 26.12 -5.36
CA ALA A 4 -13.94 24.80 -5.88
C ALA A 4 -12.73 23.89 -6.19
N VAL A 5 -11.61 24.46 -6.65
CA VAL A 5 -10.36 23.69 -6.85
C VAL A 5 -9.76 23.23 -5.52
N LYS A 6 -9.90 24.06 -4.47
CA LYS A 6 -9.38 23.75 -3.13
C LYS A 6 -10.20 22.65 -2.44
N ASP A 7 -11.52 22.66 -2.63
CA ASP A 7 -12.41 21.64 -2.07
C ASP A 7 -12.23 20.29 -2.78
N THR A 8 -12.05 20.28 -4.09
CA THR A 8 -11.74 19.05 -4.84
C THR A 8 -10.36 18.48 -4.50
N MET A 9 -9.35 19.35 -4.31
CA MET A 9 -8.02 18.92 -3.84
C MET A 9 -8.06 18.37 -2.42
N ASN A 10 -8.82 19.01 -1.52
CA ASN A 10 -9.00 18.52 -0.15
C ASN A 10 -9.77 17.19 -0.11
N SER A 11 -10.78 17.02 -0.96
CA SER A 11 -11.49 15.74 -1.12
C SER A 11 -10.58 14.63 -1.63
N MET A 12 -9.69 14.93 -2.59
CA MET A 12 -8.69 13.97 -3.09
C MET A 12 -7.63 13.63 -2.03
N LEU A 13 -7.16 14.62 -1.27
CA LEU A 13 -6.17 14.41 -0.20
C LEU A 13 -6.74 13.59 0.97
N SER A 14 -8.02 13.80 1.30
CA SER A 14 -8.75 13.00 2.30
C SER A 14 -8.96 11.56 1.85
N ALA A 15 -9.33 11.36 0.57
CA ALA A 15 -9.48 10.03 -0.03
C ALA A 15 -8.14 9.25 -0.11
N MET A 16 -7.01 9.95 -0.08
CA MET A 16 -5.67 9.35 -0.11
C MET A 16 -5.01 9.22 1.28
N HIS A 17 -5.72 9.54 2.36
CA HIS A 17 -5.19 9.52 3.74
C HIS A 17 -3.85 10.26 3.88
N LEU A 18 -3.70 11.36 3.13
CA LEU A 18 -2.50 12.20 3.15
C LEU A 18 -2.70 13.33 4.18
N GLY A 19 -2.12 13.15 5.38
CA GLY A 19 -1.87 14.26 6.32
C GLY A 19 -2.75 14.35 7.58
N ARG A 20 -2.91 13.27 8.35
CA ARG A 20 -3.34 13.40 9.76
C ARG A 20 -2.12 13.65 10.66
N ASP A 21 -1.86 14.93 10.96
CA ASP A 21 -1.02 15.31 12.09
C ASP A 21 -1.77 15.05 13.41
N LYS A 22 -1.00 14.65 14.44
CA LYS A 22 -1.42 14.31 15.81
C LYS A 22 -2.65 15.10 16.31
N LYS A 23 -3.81 14.48 16.24
CA LYS A 23 -4.74 14.44 17.37
C LYS A 23 -4.64 13.03 17.93
N GLU A 24 -4.57 12.87 19.24
CA GLU A 24 -5.02 11.61 19.84
C GLU A 24 -6.38 11.32 19.19
N GLU A 25 -6.53 10.20 18.49
CA GLU A 25 -7.81 9.87 17.86
C GLU A 25 -8.79 9.61 19.00
N THR A 26 -9.46 10.68 19.45
CA THR A 26 -10.53 10.61 20.41
C THR A 26 -11.73 10.08 19.65
N TYR A 27 -12.00 8.79 19.82
CA TYR A 27 -13.18 8.15 19.27
C TYR A 27 -14.39 8.61 20.06
N HIS A 28 -15.38 9.17 19.36
CA HIS A 28 -16.65 9.54 19.95
C HIS A 28 -17.67 8.47 19.60
N ALA A 29 -18.50 8.10 20.58
CA ALA A 29 -19.62 7.22 20.33
C ALA A 29 -20.51 7.80 19.19
N PRO A 30 -20.96 6.96 18.25
CA PRO A 30 -21.85 7.41 17.18
C PRO A 30 -23.20 7.86 17.74
N SER A 31 -23.99 8.57 16.94
CA SER A 31 -25.39 8.80 17.28
C SER A 31 -26.15 7.46 17.30
N GLU A 32 -27.23 7.38 18.08
CA GLU A 32 -28.06 6.16 18.11
C GLU A 32 -28.57 5.78 16.72
N ASN A 33 -28.90 6.77 15.90
CA ASN A 33 -29.38 6.54 14.53
C ASN A 33 -28.27 5.96 13.64
N ASP A 34 -27.05 6.49 13.70
CA ASP A 34 -25.93 6.01 12.92
C ASP A 34 -25.51 4.59 13.34
N TYR A 35 -25.51 4.33 14.65
CA TYR A 35 -25.28 3.00 15.19
C TYR A 35 -26.34 1.99 14.71
N ASN A 36 -27.63 2.34 14.81
CA ASN A 36 -28.71 1.46 14.41
C ASN A 36 -28.66 1.15 12.91
N ASN A 37 -28.35 2.13 12.06
CA ASN A 37 -28.18 1.93 10.62
C ASN A 37 -27.02 0.97 10.31
N LEU A 38 -25.87 1.15 10.96
CA LEU A 38 -24.71 0.28 10.79
C LEU A 38 -25.01 -1.14 11.28
N ARG A 39 -25.63 -1.28 12.44
CA ARG A 39 -26.03 -2.57 13.01
C ARG A 39 -26.99 -3.30 12.08
N GLU A 40 -28.03 -2.63 11.57
CA GLU A 40 -29.00 -3.21 10.64
C GLU A 40 -28.33 -3.70 9.35
N LYS A 41 -27.36 -2.93 8.81
CA LYS A 41 -26.57 -3.33 7.62
C LYS A 41 -25.87 -4.68 7.84
N PHE A 42 -25.19 -4.83 8.97
CA PHE A 42 -24.48 -6.07 9.31
C PHE A 42 -25.43 -7.21 9.67
N GLU A 43 -26.53 -6.94 10.37
CA GLU A 43 -27.55 -7.95 10.69
C GLU A 43 -28.18 -8.52 9.41
N LYS A 44 -28.53 -7.68 8.43
CA LYS A 44 -29.04 -8.11 7.11
C LYS A 44 -28.04 -8.99 6.37
N ALA A 45 -26.76 -8.64 6.43
CA ALA A 45 -25.67 -9.43 5.89
C ALA A 45 -25.32 -10.67 6.75
N LYS A 46 -26.11 -10.99 7.79
CA LYS A 46 -25.86 -12.10 8.74
C LYS A 46 -24.51 -12.01 9.47
N GLN A 47 -23.95 -10.81 9.61
CA GLN A 47 -22.70 -10.51 10.34
C GLN A 47 -22.98 -9.73 11.63
N GLY A 48 -24.21 -9.74 12.14
CA GLY A 48 -24.60 -8.97 13.34
C GLY A 48 -23.88 -9.37 14.64
N HIS A 49 -23.24 -10.54 14.69
CA HIS A 49 -22.54 -11.02 15.89
C HIS A 49 -21.36 -10.13 16.30
N VAL A 50 -20.82 -9.30 15.39
CA VAL A 50 -19.77 -8.32 15.70
C VAL A 50 -20.23 -7.27 16.73
N PHE A 51 -21.55 -7.15 16.97
CA PHE A 51 -22.14 -6.25 17.96
C PHE A 51 -22.56 -6.93 19.27
N ASN A 52 -22.30 -8.24 19.46
CA ASN A 52 -22.77 -9.00 20.62
C ASN A 52 -22.39 -8.40 21.98
N PHE A 53 -21.24 -7.72 22.06
CA PHE A 53 -20.73 -7.12 23.29
C PHE A 53 -20.79 -5.58 23.27
N TYR A 54 -21.48 -4.98 22.29
CA TYR A 54 -21.50 -3.54 22.10
C TYR A 54 -21.99 -2.78 23.33
N ASP A 55 -23.02 -3.29 24.00
CA ASP A 55 -23.65 -2.62 25.14
C ASP A 55 -22.72 -2.53 26.37
N ASP A 56 -21.77 -3.45 26.49
CA ASP A 56 -20.78 -3.52 27.57
C ASP A 56 -19.59 -2.57 27.36
N LEU A 57 -19.43 -2.01 26.15
CA LEU A 57 -18.32 -1.14 25.78
C LEU A 57 -18.43 0.28 26.38
N GLN A 58 -17.28 0.86 26.71
CA GLN A 58 -17.18 2.27 27.06
C GLN A 58 -17.44 3.18 25.84
N PRO A 59 -17.81 4.45 26.03
CA PRO A 59 -18.14 5.36 24.93
C PRO A 59 -17.04 5.47 23.85
N GLU A 60 -15.77 5.49 24.26
CA GLU A 60 -14.63 5.57 23.36
C GLU A 60 -14.46 4.27 22.55
N GLU A 61 -14.66 3.12 23.19
CA GLU A 61 -14.60 1.79 22.54
C GLU A 61 -15.74 1.61 21.53
N LYS A 62 -16.94 2.12 21.85
CA LYS A 62 -18.08 2.19 20.93
C LYS A 62 -17.76 3.02 19.69
N GLY A 63 -17.11 4.16 19.88
CA GLY A 63 -16.64 5.01 18.78
C GLY A 63 -15.59 4.33 17.92
N PHE A 64 -14.64 3.64 18.53
CA PHE A 64 -13.59 2.90 17.83
C PHE A 64 -14.16 1.78 16.96
N LEU A 65 -15.02 0.94 17.54
CA LEU A 65 -15.66 -0.15 16.79
C LEU A 65 -16.51 0.39 15.63
N TYR A 66 -17.27 1.47 15.86
CA TYR A 66 -18.06 2.11 14.81
C TYR A 66 -17.19 2.56 13.64
N GLN A 67 -16.10 3.29 13.89
CA GLN A 67 -15.20 3.76 12.84
C GLN A 67 -14.49 2.63 12.10
N GLN A 68 -14.22 1.50 12.77
CA GLN A 68 -13.64 0.32 12.13
C GLN A 68 -14.63 -0.38 11.19
N LEU A 69 -15.91 -0.48 11.58
CA LEU A 69 -16.94 -1.21 10.84
C LEU A 69 -17.65 -0.35 9.78
N GLU A 70 -17.71 0.98 9.95
CA GLU A 70 -18.33 1.91 9.00
C GLU A 70 -17.85 1.73 7.54
N PRO A 71 -16.52 1.71 7.24
CA PRO A 71 -16.04 1.55 5.87
C PRO A 71 -16.22 0.14 5.32
N VAL A 72 -16.61 -0.84 6.14
CA VAL A 72 -16.77 -2.24 5.73
C VAL A 72 -18.14 -2.43 5.08
N ASP A 73 -18.13 -3.03 3.89
CA ASP A 73 -19.33 -3.53 3.23
C ASP A 73 -19.50 -5.02 3.52
N PRO A 74 -20.36 -5.43 4.49
CA PRO A 74 -20.47 -6.82 4.89
C PRO A 74 -21.05 -7.71 3.79
N ASP A 75 -21.85 -7.17 2.85
CA ASP A 75 -22.34 -7.93 1.71
C ASP A 75 -21.21 -8.25 0.74
N HIS A 76 -20.33 -7.28 0.48
CA HIS A 76 -19.11 -7.51 -0.30
C HIS A 76 -18.17 -8.52 0.38
N ILE A 77 -17.99 -8.42 1.71
CA ILE A 77 -17.20 -9.40 2.47
C ILE A 77 -17.78 -10.80 2.31
N ASN A 78 -19.09 -10.97 2.46
CA ASN A 78 -19.74 -12.27 2.25
C ASN A 78 -19.49 -12.80 0.84
N GLU A 79 -19.61 -11.95 -0.19
CA GLU A 79 -19.40 -12.34 -1.58
C GLU A 79 -17.98 -12.87 -1.83
N ILE A 80 -16.95 -12.13 -1.39
CA ILE A 80 -15.55 -12.53 -1.60
C ILE A 80 -15.18 -13.74 -0.74
N THR A 81 -15.75 -13.85 0.47
CA THR A 81 -15.53 -15.00 1.37
C THR A 81 -16.15 -16.26 0.80
N GLU A 82 -17.38 -16.19 0.27
CA GLU A 82 -18.04 -17.34 -0.36
C GLU A 82 -17.26 -17.81 -1.59
N LYS A 83 -16.78 -16.90 -2.44
CA LYS A 83 -15.94 -17.25 -3.58
C LYS A 83 -14.60 -17.87 -3.16
N ALA A 84 -14.03 -17.45 -2.04
CA ALA A 84 -12.76 -17.97 -1.54
C ALA A 84 -12.90 -19.36 -0.89
N LEU A 85 -13.97 -19.58 -0.12
CA LEU A 85 -14.24 -20.86 0.56
C LEU A 85 -14.88 -21.89 -0.38
N HIS A 86 -15.70 -21.45 -1.32
CA HIS A 86 -16.40 -22.27 -2.30
C HIS A 86 -16.08 -21.79 -3.72
N PRO A 87 -14.82 -21.89 -4.18
CA PRO A 87 -14.43 -21.43 -5.50
C PRO A 87 -15.24 -22.15 -6.57
N PRO A 88 -15.70 -21.44 -7.62
CA PRO A 88 -16.46 -22.06 -8.68
C PRO A 88 -15.63 -23.17 -9.32
N LYS A 89 -16.25 -24.36 -9.45
CA LYS A 89 -15.63 -25.44 -10.21
C LYS A 89 -15.48 -24.98 -11.67
N PRO A 90 -14.33 -25.24 -12.31
CA PRO A 90 -14.18 -24.96 -13.74
C PRO A 90 -15.33 -25.62 -14.51
N LYS A 91 -16.00 -24.86 -15.38
CA LYS A 91 -16.97 -25.41 -16.32
C LYS A 91 -16.16 -26.07 -17.44
N ASP A 92 -16.22 -27.40 -17.51
CA ASP A 92 -15.69 -28.23 -18.60
C ASP A 92 -14.21 -28.00 -18.96
N ASP A 93 -13.31 -28.70 -18.26
CA ASP A 93 -11.97 -29.03 -18.77
C ASP A 93 -11.55 -30.39 -18.19
N GLU A 94 -11.90 -31.49 -18.88
CA GLU A 94 -11.39 -32.84 -18.54
C GLU A 94 -9.86 -32.95 -18.70
N GLU A 95 -9.21 -31.99 -19.38
CA GLU A 95 -7.77 -32.00 -19.67
C GLU A 95 -6.90 -31.22 -18.67
N GLY A 96 -7.46 -30.52 -17.67
CA GLY A 96 -6.69 -29.68 -16.74
C GLY A 96 -6.05 -28.46 -17.41
N PRO A 97 -5.31 -27.61 -16.65
CA PRO A 97 -4.75 -26.38 -17.21
C PRO A 97 -3.62 -26.69 -18.22
N LYS A 98 -3.73 -26.16 -19.43
CA LYS A 98 -2.64 -26.18 -20.42
C LYS A 98 -1.59 -25.14 -20.05
N LEU A 99 -0.39 -25.61 -19.72
CA LEU A 99 0.75 -24.77 -19.36
C LEU A 99 1.74 -24.73 -20.51
N GLU A 100 1.99 -23.54 -21.05
CA GLU A 100 2.93 -23.30 -22.13
C GLU A 100 3.89 -22.18 -21.78
N GLN A 101 5.03 -22.14 -22.46
CA GLN A 101 5.99 -21.05 -22.33
C GLN A 101 5.44 -19.79 -23.02
N LEU A 102 5.84 -18.62 -22.52
CA LEU A 102 5.62 -17.37 -23.24
C LEU A 102 6.32 -17.44 -24.61
N PRO A 103 5.77 -16.82 -25.66
CA PRO A 103 6.43 -16.77 -26.97
C PRO A 103 7.79 -16.07 -26.86
N GLU A 104 8.78 -16.50 -27.65
CA GLU A 104 10.15 -15.92 -27.64
C GLU A 104 10.15 -14.40 -27.83
N SER A 105 9.21 -13.86 -28.61
CA SER A 105 9.06 -12.41 -28.84
C SER A 105 8.69 -11.61 -27.58
N ALA A 106 8.21 -12.26 -26.51
CA ALA A 106 7.90 -11.66 -25.22
C ALA A 106 8.97 -11.94 -24.16
N GLN A 107 10.09 -12.56 -24.54
CA GLN A 107 11.17 -12.96 -23.63
C GLN A 107 12.46 -12.20 -23.91
N CYS A 108 13.21 -11.89 -22.85
CA CYS A 108 14.59 -11.40 -22.92
C CYS A 108 15.36 -11.88 -21.68
N SER A 109 16.69 -11.89 -21.75
CA SER A 109 17.56 -12.39 -20.69
C SER A 109 18.80 -11.51 -20.57
N VAL A 110 19.14 -11.10 -19.34
CA VAL A 110 20.42 -10.40 -19.09
C VAL A 110 21.64 -11.31 -19.27
N ILE A 111 21.45 -12.63 -19.39
CA ILE A 111 22.50 -13.63 -19.57
C ILE A 111 22.64 -13.99 -21.06
N ASP A 112 21.51 -14.19 -21.76
CA ASP A 112 21.49 -14.81 -23.09
C ASP A 112 21.20 -13.83 -24.23
N SER A 113 20.64 -12.65 -23.93
CA SER A 113 20.39 -11.64 -24.97
C SER A 113 21.69 -10.99 -25.45
N LYS A 114 21.66 -10.47 -26.68
CA LYS A 114 22.81 -9.78 -27.28
C LYS A 114 23.13 -8.52 -26.49
N GLN A 115 24.42 -8.25 -26.30
CA GLN A 115 24.87 -7.04 -25.60
C GLN A 115 24.31 -5.76 -26.24
N GLU A 116 24.23 -5.69 -27.57
CA GLU A 116 23.66 -4.55 -28.30
C GLU A 116 22.20 -4.25 -27.91
N ASP A 117 21.39 -5.29 -27.67
CA ASP A 117 20.01 -5.14 -27.22
C ASP A 117 19.95 -4.67 -25.75
N LEU A 118 20.81 -5.23 -24.89
CA LEU A 118 20.93 -4.81 -23.49
C LEU A 118 21.33 -3.33 -23.36
N ASP A 119 22.31 -2.89 -24.14
CA ASP A 119 22.78 -1.51 -24.17
C ASP A 119 21.67 -0.57 -24.67
N LYS A 120 20.97 -0.98 -25.74
CA LYS A 120 19.82 -0.24 -26.27
C LYS A 120 18.71 -0.10 -25.23
N TRP A 121 18.39 -1.15 -24.47
CA TRP A 121 17.38 -1.10 -23.43
C TRP A 121 17.82 -0.26 -22.23
N TYR A 122 19.09 -0.34 -21.84
CA TYR A 122 19.66 0.48 -20.78
C TYR A 122 19.57 1.97 -21.13
N GLU A 123 20.06 2.37 -22.31
CA GLU A 123 20.02 3.76 -22.77
C GLU A 123 18.58 4.24 -22.97
N GLY A 124 17.70 3.40 -23.52
CA GLY A 124 16.28 3.71 -23.65
C GLY A 124 15.60 3.94 -22.31
N GLY A 125 15.85 3.09 -21.32
CA GLY A 125 15.33 3.24 -19.96
C GLY A 125 15.89 4.47 -19.26
N LEU A 126 17.19 4.73 -19.39
CA LEU A 126 17.85 5.90 -18.80
C LEU A 126 17.30 7.20 -19.38
N LYS A 127 16.97 7.21 -20.68
CA LYS A 127 16.28 8.32 -21.34
C LYS A 127 14.89 8.57 -20.74
N LEU A 128 14.09 7.52 -20.54
CA LEU A 128 12.76 7.65 -19.92
C LEU A 128 12.85 8.20 -18.49
N VAL A 129 13.88 7.80 -17.73
CA VAL A 129 14.18 8.38 -16.42
C VAL A 129 14.51 9.87 -16.56
N ALA A 130 15.40 10.24 -17.49
CA ALA A 130 15.81 11.62 -17.71
C ALA A 130 14.67 12.54 -18.19
N ASP A 131 13.65 11.96 -18.83
CA ASP A 131 12.44 12.66 -19.24
C ASP A 131 11.34 12.68 -18.14
N ASN A 132 11.67 12.23 -16.92
CA ASN A 132 10.76 12.16 -15.77
C ASN A 132 9.51 11.30 -16.02
N GLN A 133 9.65 10.22 -16.79
CA GLN A 133 8.54 9.32 -17.17
C GLN A 133 8.50 8.03 -16.34
N VAL A 134 9.34 7.93 -15.30
CA VAL A 134 9.49 6.72 -14.47
C VAL A 134 9.18 7.06 -13.02
N ALA A 135 8.40 6.21 -12.37
CA ALA A 135 8.14 6.24 -10.94
C ALA A 135 8.32 4.84 -10.33
N VAL A 136 8.52 4.77 -9.02
CA VAL A 136 8.66 3.53 -8.26
C VAL A 136 7.51 3.40 -7.28
N VAL A 137 6.84 2.25 -7.29
CA VAL A 137 5.89 1.85 -6.23
C VAL A 137 6.55 0.79 -5.38
N LEU A 138 6.81 1.10 -4.10
CA LEU A 138 7.34 0.17 -3.12
C LEU A 138 6.22 -0.41 -2.27
N MET A 139 6.13 -1.74 -2.26
CA MET A 139 5.24 -2.47 -1.35
C MET A 139 5.92 -2.66 0.02
N ALA A 140 5.62 -1.78 0.97
CA ALA A 140 6.20 -1.71 2.32
C ALA A 140 5.18 -1.94 3.45
N GLY A 141 4.08 -2.67 3.18
CA GLY A 141 3.03 -2.94 4.16
C GLY A 141 3.40 -3.93 5.26
N GLY A 142 4.48 -4.70 5.09
CA GLY A 142 4.86 -5.77 6.01
C GLY A 142 5.67 -5.30 7.22
N GLN A 143 5.31 -5.82 8.40
CA GLN A 143 6.14 -5.73 9.60
C GLN A 143 7.37 -6.65 9.51
N GLY A 144 8.43 -6.31 10.24
CA GLY A 144 9.68 -7.08 10.33
C GLY A 144 9.62 -8.31 11.24
N THR A 145 8.44 -8.80 11.62
CA THR A 145 8.26 -9.79 12.70
C THR A 145 9.02 -11.10 12.47
N ARG A 146 9.03 -11.63 11.24
CA ARG A 146 9.84 -12.83 10.89
C ARG A 146 11.35 -12.60 10.95
N LEU A 147 11.80 -11.35 10.94
CA LEU A 147 13.19 -10.94 11.11
C LEU A 147 13.53 -10.61 12.57
N GLY A 148 12.59 -10.82 13.51
CA GLY A 148 12.77 -10.49 14.91
C GLY A 148 12.72 -8.99 15.22
N SER A 149 12.12 -8.18 14.34
CA SER A 149 11.98 -6.73 14.53
C SER A 149 10.52 -6.30 14.63
N SER A 150 10.22 -5.41 15.57
CA SER A 150 8.92 -4.73 15.70
C SER A 150 8.78 -3.53 14.77
N ALA A 151 9.86 -3.07 14.15
CA ALA A 151 9.84 -1.96 13.20
C ALA A 151 9.33 -2.39 11.81
N PRO A 152 8.91 -1.45 10.95
CA PRO A 152 8.68 -1.73 9.53
C PRO A 152 9.90 -2.39 8.90
N LYS A 153 9.67 -3.37 8.01
CA LYS A 153 10.77 -4.16 7.42
C LYS A 153 11.82 -3.30 6.71
N GLY A 154 11.43 -2.19 6.08
CA GLY A 154 12.37 -1.31 5.40
C GLY A 154 13.38 -0.62 6.33
N CYS A 155 13.08 -0.52 7.63
CA CYS A 155 14.00 0.02 8.64
C CYS A 155 15.08 -0.97 9.08
N PHE A 156 15.01 -2.24 8.63
CA PHE A 156 15.90 -3.29 9.08
C PHE A 156 17.35 -3.07 8.61
N ASP A 157 18.31 -3.13 9.53
CA ASP A 157 19.74 -3.21 9.24
C ASP A 157 20.16 -4.68 9.11
N ILE A 158 20.63 -5.05 7.92
CA ILE A 158 21.11 -6.42 7.63
C ILE A 158 22.56 -6.66 8.07
N GLY A 159 23.19 -5.70 8.76
CA GLY A 159 24.52 -5.85 9.34
C GLY A 159 25.67 -5.43 8.43
N LEU A 160 25.41 -4.67 7.36
CA LEU A 160 26.47 -4.11 6.52
C LEU A 160 27.40 -3.20 7.33
N GLN A 161 28.65 -3.01 6.87
CA GLN A 161 29.60 -2.09 7.51
C GLN A 161 29.04 -0.66 7.60
N SER A 162 28.25 -0.26 6.61
CA SER A 162 27.60 1.06 6.56
C SER A 162 26.41 1.22 7.51
N LYS A 163 25.88 0.12 8.07
CA LYS A 163 24.70 0.08 8.95
C LYS A 163 23.42 0.68 8.33
N LYS A 164 23.37 0.76 7.00
CA LYS A 164 22.24 1.32 6.27
C LYS A 164 21.06 0.37 6.29
N SER A 165 19.88 0.91 6.54
CA SER A 165 18.62 0.17 6.40
C SER A 165 18.29 -0.12 4.95
N LEU A 166 17.35 -1.05 4.72
CA LEU A 166 16.84 -1.35 3.38
C LEU A 166 16.26 -0.10 2.68
N PHE A 167 15.53 0.76 3.41
CA PHE A 167 15.01 2.01 2.87
C PHE A 167 16.14 2.93 2.39
N GLN A 168 17.20 3.09 3.18
CA GLN A 168 18.32 3.93 2.77
C GLN A 168 19.04 3.38 1.55
N LEU A 169 19.29 2.07 1.49
CA LEU A 169 19.93 1.44 0.34
C LEU A 169 19.10 1.63 -0.95
N GLN A 170 17.78 1.54 -0.86
CA GLN A 170 16.88 1.77 -2.00
C GLN A 170 16.82 3.25 -2.40
N ALA A 171 16.73 4.17 -1.43
CA ALA A 171 16.74 5.60 -1.68
C ALA A 171 18.02 6.05 -2.39
N GLU A 172 19.18 5.54 -1.95
CA GLU A 172 20.47 5.86 -2.57
C GLU A 172 20.60 5.30 -4.00
N ARG A 173 19.95 4.15 -4.31
CA ARG A 173 19.85 3.66 -5.69
C ARG A 173 19.03 4.60 -6.57
N ILE A 174 17.90 5.09 -6.08
CA ILE A 174 17.07 6.08 -6.79
C ILE A 174 17.89 7.35 -7.06
N ARG A 175 18.53 7.91 -6.02
CA ARG A 175 19.40 9.10 -6.16
C ARG A 175 20.51 8.87 -7.18
N LYS A 176 21.13 7.69 -7.17
CA LYS A 176 22.20 7.39 -8.11
C LYS A 176 21.67 7.28 -9.54
N LEU A 177 20.49 6.70 -9.73
CA LEU A 177 19.83 6.61 -11.02
C LEU A 177 19.47 8.00 -11.58
N GLU A 178 18.89 8.89 -10.75
CA GLU A 178 18.62 10.29 -11.12
C GLU A 178 19.91 11.00 -11.56
N GLN A 179 21.02 10.82 -10.83
CA GLN A 179 22.31 11.41 -11.17
C GLN A 179 22.87 10.89 -12.50
N LEU A 180 22.75 9.58 -12.77
CA LEU A 180 23.22 8.96 -14.01
C LEU A 180 22.41 9.47 -15.20
N ALA A 181 21.08 9.48 -15.09
CA ALA A 181 20.17 9.98 -16.12
C ALA A 181 20.41 11.46 -16.42
N ARG A 182 20.57 12.27 -15.37
CA ARG A 182 20.89 13.69 -15.48
C ARG A 182 22.19 13.92 -16.25
N LYS A 183 23.24 13.17 -15.93
CA LYS A 183 24.55 13.27 -16.59
C LYS A 183 24.50 12.79 -18.05
N ALA A 184 23.89 11.63 -18.32
CA ALA A 184 23.85 11.04 -19.65
C ALA A 184 23.08 11.89 -20.66
N HIS A 185 22.00 12.55 -20.22
CA HIS A 185 21.12 13.33 -21.10
C HIS A 185 21.20 14.85 -20.87
N SER A 186 22.20 15.34 -20.14
CA SER A 186 22.44 16.76 -19.87
C SER A 186 21.19 17.52 -19.37
N LYS A 187 20.41 16.89 -18.49
CA LYS A 187 19.24 17.52 -17.85
C LYS A 187 19.69 18.34 -16.64
N GLU A 188 18.93 19.36 -16.27
CA GLU A 188 19.19 20.10 -15.03
C GLU A 188 18.62 19.37 -13.81
N GLU A 189 17.40 18.86 -13.96
CA GLU A 189 16.66 18.14 -12.92
C GLU A 189 16.10 16.84 -13.49
N VAL A 190 16.31 15.76 -12.73
CA VAL A 190 15.72 14.44 -12.98
C VAL A 190 15.17 13.95 -11.66
N THR A 191 13.92 13.49 -11.68
CA THR A 191 13.19 13.02 -10.52
C THR A 191 12.57 11.67 -10.82
N VAL A 192 12.70 10.73 -9.90
CA VAL A 192 11.94 9.48 -9.88
C VAL A 192 11.03 9.49 -8.66
N PRO A 193 9.72 9.76 -8.81
CA PRO A 193 8.79 9.74 -7.70
C PRO A 193 8.76 8.35 -7.05
N TRP A 194 8.83 8.32 -5.73
CA TRP A 194 8.81 7.10 -4.94
C TRP A 194 7.55 7.01 -4.10
N TYR A 195 6.61 6.18 -4.55
CA TYR A 195 5.36 5.88 -3.87
C TYR A 195 5.57 4.71 -2.92
N ILE A 196 5.49 4.95 -1.61
CA ILE A 196 5.71 3.94 -0.58
C ILE A 196 4.34 3.53 -0.03
N MET A 197 3.93 2.31 -0.37
CA MET A 197 2.70 1.69 0.09
C MET A 197 2.94 1.05 1.46
N THR A 198 2.29 1.57 2.51
CA THR A 198 2.36 1.04 3.88
C THR A 198 1.06 0.31 4.26
N SER A 199 1.04 -0.37 5.40
CA SER A 199 -0.20 -0.75 6.08
C SER A 199 -0.48 0.27 7.18
N GLY A 200 -1.70 0.29 7.74
CA GLY A 200 -2.03 1.16 8.88
C GLY A 200 -0.97 1.07 10.00
N PRO A 201 -0.63 -0.13 10.50
CA PRO A 201 0.38 -0.28 11.57
C PRO A 201 1.79 0.16 11.19
N THR A 202 2.17 0.13 9.91
CA THR A 202 3.53 0.54 9.48
C THR A 202 3.60 1.98 9.00
N ARG A 203 2.45 2.65 8.77
CA ARG A 203 2.38 4.00 8.21
C ARG A 203 3.24 4.99 8.98
N LYS A 204 2.87 5.24 10.23
CA LYS A 204 3.47 6.29 11.05
C LYS A 204 4.94 6.02 11.33
N PRO A 205 5.34 4.81 11.76
CA PRO A 205 6.76 4.50 11.96
C PRO A 205 7.60 4.63 10.69
N THR A 206 7.05 4.29 9.51
CA THR A 206 7.76 4.48 8.24
C THR A 206 7.93 5.96 7.91
N GLN A 207 6.90 6.79 8.05
CA GLN A 207 7.01 8.23 7.80
C GLN A 207 8.01 8.89 8.74
N ASP A 208 7.91 8.61 10.05
CA ASP A 208 8.81 9.15 11.07
C ASP A 208 10.27 8.77 10.78
N TYR A 209 10.51 7.53 10.37
CA TYR A 209 11.84 7.06 10.00
C TYR A 209 12.43 7.83 8.80
N PHE A 210 11.62 8.13 7.79
CA PHE A 210 12.06 8.94 6.65
C PHE A 210 12.31 10.39 7.04
N GLU A 211 11.46 10.99 7.88
CA GLU A 211 11.63 12.35 8.37
C GLU A 211 12.90 12.51 9.19
N GLU A 212 13.14 11.59 10.14
CA GLU A 212 14.36 11.54 10.97
C GLU A 212 15.62 11.48 10.10
N HIS A 213 15.58 10.72 9.00
CA HIS A 213 16.70 10.54 8.09
C HIS A 213 16.70 11.53 6.91
N LYS A 214 15.88 12.60 6.98
CA LYS A 214 15.81 13.66 5.95
C LYS A 214 15.61 13.07 4.54
N TYR A 215 14.70 12.10 4.43
CA TYR A 215 14.36 11.37 3.20
C TYR A 215 15.57 10.76 2.49
N PHE A 216 16.64 10.44 3.24
CA PHE A 216 17.90 9.90 2.73
C PHE A 216 18.52 10.75 1.61
N GLY A 217 18.25 12.06 1.60
CA GLY A 217 18.73 13.01 0.60
C GLY A 217 17.93 13.05 -0.71
N LEU A 218 16.76 12.40 -0.77
CA LEU A 218 15.75 12.64 -1.81
C LEU A 218 14.96 13.92 -1.48
N ASN A 219 14.34 14.52 -2.49
CA ASN A 219 13.37 15.60 -2.27
C ASN A 219 12.11 15.03 -1.60
N ARG A 220 11.70 15.58 -0.44
CA ARG A 220 10.51 15.15 0.30
C ARG A 220 9.24 15.14 -0.55
N ASN A 221 9.11 16.06 -1.50
CA ASN A 221 7.91 16.15 -2.36
C ASN A 221 7.83 14.99 -3.35
N ASN A 222 8.93 14.27 -3.57
CA ASN A 222 9.03 13.13 -4.47
C ASN A 222 8.93 11.79 -3.73
N VAL A 223 8.74 11.80 -2.40
CA VAL A 223 8.51 10.60 -1.59
C VAL A 223 7.09 10.67 -1.05
N VAL A 224 6.20 9.86 -1.62
CA VAL A 224 4.77 9.88 -1.32
C VAL A 224 4.40 8.60 -0.58
N PHE A 225 3.89 8.73 0.63
CA PHE A 225 3.37 7.59 1.36
C PHE A 225 1.88 7.44 1.07
N PHE A 226 1.41 6.23 0.82
CA PHE A 226 -0.02 5.88 0.80
C PHE A 226 -0.27 4.54 1.53
N GLU A 227 -1.48 4.29 1.98
CA GLU A 227 -1.83 3.05 2.67
C GLU A 227 -2.56 2.10 1.71
N GLN A 228 -2.26 0.81 1.82
CA GLN A 228 -3.08 -0.24 1.21
C GLN A 228 -4.38 -0.42 2.00
N GLY A 229 -5.42 -0.88 1.31
CA GLY A 229 -6.66 -1.30 1.97
C GLY A 229 -6.47 -2.54 2.86
N VAL A 230 -7.43 -2.78 3.74
CA VAL A 230 -7.51 -3.96 4.62
C VAL A 230 -8.83 -4.69 4.39
N LEU A 231 -8.83 -5.99 4.68
CA LEU A 231 -10.04 -6.79 4.76
C LEU A 231 -10.16 -7.38 6.18
N PRO A 232 -11.37 -7.51 6.73
CA PRO A 232 -11.57 -8.23 7.99
C PRO A 232 -11.09 -9.67 7.89
N CYS A 233 -10.60 -10.21 9.00
CA CYS A 233 -10.40 -11.64 9.12
C CYS A 233 -11.77 -12.34 9.17
N VAL A 234 -11.87 -13.52 8.57
CA VAL A 234 -13.11 -14.31 8.55
C VAL A 234 -12.86 -15.74 9.04
N SER A 235 -13.85 -16.31 9.72
CA SER A 235 -13.85 -17.71 10.15
C SER A 235 -14.10 -18.66 8.98
N MET A 236 -13.97 -19.96 9.22
CA MET A 236 -14.26 -21.00 8.22
C MET A 236 -15.75 -21.08 7.87
N GLU A 237 -16.61 -20.56 8.73
CA GLU A 237 -18.05 -20.40 8.53
C GLU A 237 -18.41 -19.07 7.86
N GLY A 238 -17.40 -18.30 7.44
CA GLY A 238 -17.56 -17.01 6.77
C GLY A 238 -18.01 -15.88 7.69
N LYS A 239 -17.74 -15.96 9.00
CA LYS A 239 -18.06 -14.91 9.97
C LYS A 239 -16.89 -13.98 10.20
N ILE A 240 -17.12 -12.66 10.22
CA ILE A 240 -16.11 -11.67 10.58
C ILE A 240 -15.60 -11.95 12.01
N LEU A 241 -14.28 -11.89 12.22
CA LEU A 241 -13.62 -12.10 13.51
C LEU A 241 -13.37 -10.79 14.25
#